data_AF-A0A8D8KHZ0-F1
#
_entry.id   AF-A0A8D8KHZ0-F1
#
_cell.length_a   1.000
_cell.length_b   1.000
_cell.length_c   1.000
_cell.angle_alpha   90.00
_cell.angle_beta   90.00
_cell.angle_gamma   90.00
#
_symmetry.space_group_name_H-M   'P 1'
#
loop_
_entity.id
_entity.type
_entity.pdbx_description
1 polymer ?
#
loop_
_entity_poly.entity_id
_entity_poly.type
_entity_poly.pdbx_seq_one_letter_code
_entity_poly.pdbx_strand_id
1 'polypeptide(L)'
;EEAEVLTYGAVEAQDVEKVVEDIECLKFQKGPWVNQNDVSFHHMRMLVEDKQRVTSLTSFPSFIPEITIGAHELDSTYYAFKSLPGKRYAEGYNEDVGDKGIWLK
;
A
#
# COMPACT_ATOMS: atom_id res chain seq x y z
N GLU A 1 14.84 18.39 6.08
CA GLU A 1 14.55 18.89 7.44
C GLU A 1 13.72 17.90 8.26
N GLU A 2 12.92 17.04 7.61
CA GLU A 2 12.08 16.02 8.27
C GLU A 2 12.69 14.61 8.42
N ALA A 3 13.83 14.32 7.81
CA ALA A 3 14.52 13.04 7.96
C ALA A 3 16.03 13.19 7.72
N GLU A 4 16.80 12.18 8.12
CA GLU A 4 18.21 12.01 7.78
C GLU A 4 18.33 11.46 6.35
N VAL A 5 18.99 12.22 5.47
CA VAL A 5 19.17 11.87 4.04
C VAL A 5 20.63 11.52 3.80
N LEU A 6 20.89 10.33 3.27
CA LEU A 6 22.21 9.88 2.82
C LEU A 6 22.28 9.95 1.30
N THR A 7 23.39 10.45 0.77
CA THR A 7 23.62 10.59 -0.68
C THR A 7 24.86 9.82 -1.09
N TYR A 8 24.71 8.88 -2.03
CA TYR A 8 25.77 8.01 -2.50
C TYR A 8 26.05 8.24 -3.99
N GLY A 9 27.34 8.18 -4.37
CA GLY A 9 27.72 8.06 -5.78
C GLY A 9 27.50 6.65 -6.34
N ALA A 10 27.62 6.49 -7.66
CA ALA A 10 27.38 5.21 -8.34
C ALA A 10 28.31 4.07 -7.88
N VAL A 11 29.54 4.40 -7.47
CA VAL A 11 30.54 3.44 -6.96
C VAL A 11 30.30 3.13 -5.49
N GLU A 12 29.94 4.13 -4.69
CA GLU A 12 29.75 4.00 -3.25
C GLU A 12 28.46 3.26 -2.91
N ALA A 13 27.43 3.36 -3.75
CA ALA A 13 26.17 2.63 -3.56
C ALA A 13 26.30 1.11 -3.78
N GLN A 14 27.38 0.63 -4.40
CA GLN A 14 27.63 -0.81 -4.55
C GLN A 14 28.22 -1.43 -3.27
N ASP A 15 28.79 -0.61 -2.40
CA ASP A 15 29.35 -1.05 -1.13
C ASP A 15 28.26 -1.09 -0.05
N VAL A 16 27.64 -2.26 0.10
CA VAL A 16 26.55 -2.48 1.05
C VAL A 16 27.03 -2.34 2.50
N GLU A 17 28.28 -2.74 2.80
CA GLU A 17 28.82 -2.68 4.16
C GLU A 17 28.94 -1.22 4.61
N LYS A 18 29.46 -0.36 3.74
CA LYS A 18 29.55 1.09 3.98
C LYS A 18 28.16 1.72 4.21
N VAL A 19 27.16 1.35 3.39
CA VAL A 19 25.79 1.89 3.53
C VAL A 19 25.15 1.48 4.85
N VAL A 20 25.34 0.23 5.29
CA VAL A 20 24.82 -0.24 6.56
C VAL A 20 25.51 0.45 7.74
N GLU A 21 26.84 0.58 7.70
CA GLU A 21 27.60 1.29 8.74
C GLU A 21 27.13 2.75 8.87
N ASP A 22 26.94 3.44 7.74
CA ASP A 22 26.43 4.81 7.72
C ASP A 22 25.04 4.91 8.35
N ILE A 23 24.14 3.95 8.08
CA ILE A 23 22.79 3.90 8.68
C ILE A 23 22.87 3.68 10.19
N GLU A 24 23.72 2.77 10.66
CA GLU A 24 23.90 2.52 12.11
C GLU A 24 24.51 3.72 12.83
N CYS A 25 25.34 4.50 12.14
CA CYS A 25 25.92 5.73 12.67
C CYS A 25 24.94 6.92 12.68
N LEU A 26 23.75 6.80 12.08
CA LEU A 26 22.75 7.87 12.09
C LEU A 26 22.13 8.05 13.47
N LYS A 27 22.00 9.31 13.87
CA LYS A 27 21.21 9.71 15.04
C LYS A 27 19.89 10.30 14.57
N PHE A 28 18.80 9.55 14.77
CA PHE A 28 17.45 9.97 14.42
C PHE A 28 16.97 11.07 15.36
N GLN A 29 17.11 12.32 14.93
CA GLN A 29 16.71 13.50 15.69
C GLN A 29 15.77 14.42 14.91
N LYS A 30 15.53 14.11 13.63
CA LYS A 30 14.70 14.91 12.74
C LYS A 30 13.32 14.27 12.55
N GLY A 31 12.34 15.11 12.24
CA GLY A 31 11.04 14.68 11.75
C GLY A 31 9.94 14.40 12.78
N PRO A 32 8.73 14.06 12.29
CA PRO A 32 7.56 13.80 13.13
C PRO A 32 7.63 12.43 13.83
N TRP A 33 8.59 11.57 13.50
CA TRP A 33 8.75 10.20 14.01
C TRP A 33 9.02 10.17 15.51
N VAL A 34 9.82 11.11 16.02
CA VAL A 34 10.22 11.20 17.43
C VAL A 34 9.04 11.61 18.32
N ASN A 35 8.10 12.38 17.78
CA ASN A 35 6.97 12.96 18.52
C ASN A 35 5.69 12.10 18.48
N GLN A 36 5.76 10.88 17.93
CA GLN A 36 4.60 9.98 17.89
C GLN A 36 4.30 9.39 19.26
N ASN A 37 3.02 9.24 19.57
CA ASN A 37 2.53 8.56 20.77
C ASN A 37 1.74 7.30 20.40
N ASP A 38 1.39 6.49 21.40
CA ASP A 38 0.66 5.23 21.19
C ASP A 38 -0.68 5.44 20.47
N VAL A 39 -1.34 6.58 20.69
CA VAL A 39 -2.62 6.93 20.07
C VAL A 39 -2.44 7.22 18.57
N SER A 40 -1.43 8.01 18.21
CA SER A 40 -1.08 8.30 16.82
C SER A 40 -0.68 7.03 16.09
N PHE A 41 0.12 6.16 16.71
CA PHE A 41 0.47 4.86 16.13
C PHE A 41 -0.72 3.92 15.99
N HIS A 42 -1.66 3.94 16.94
CA HIS A 42 -2.90 3.18 16.82
C HIS A 42 -3.72 3.63 15.61
N HIS A 43 -3.94 4.94 15.44
CA HIS A 43 -4.66 5.47 14.28
C HIS A 43 -3.95 5.18 12.96
N MET A 44 -2.62 5.30 12.93
CA MET A 44 -1.82 4.94 11.77
C MET A 44 -1.98 3.46 11.43
N ARG A 45 -1.92 2.57 12.43
CA ARG A 45 -2.12 1.13 12.25
C ARG A 45 -3.50 0.79 11.68
N MET A 46 -4.55 1.39 12.25
CA MET A 46 -5.93 1.21 11.77
C MET A 46 -6.11 1.68 10.32
N LEU A 47 -5.38 2.73 9.90
CA LEU A 47 -5.41 3.20 8.52
C LEU A 47 -4.69 2.25 7.56
N VAL A 48 -3.47 1.80 7.89
CA VAL A 48 -2.65 0.99 6.97
C VAL A 48 -3.12 -0.46 6.84
N GLU A 49 -3.87 -0.96 7.82
CA GLU A 49 -4.46 -2.31 7.78
C GLU A 49 -5.60 -2.38 6.75
N ASP A 50 -6.42 -1.32 6.65
CA ASP A 50 -7.51 -1.22 5.70
C ASP A 50 -7.02 -0.69 4.34
N LYS A 51 -6.71 -1.61 3.42
CA LYS A 51 -6.27 -1.28 2.06
C LYS A 51 -7.31 -0.48 1.29
N GLN A 52 -8.61 -0.76 1.48
CA GLN A 52 -9.66 -0.05 0.75
C GLN A 52 -9.72 1.42 1.19
N ARG A 53 -9.59 1.68 2.48
CA ARG A 53 -9.56 3.04 3.02
C ARG A 53 -8.36 3.83 2.51
N VAL A 54 -7.17 3.21 2.42
CA VAL A 54 -5.99 3.85 1.83
C VAL A 54 -6.21 4.14 0.34
N THR A 55 -6.71 3.17 -0.43
CA THR A 55 -6.96 3.36 -1.87
C THR A 55 -8.06 4.39 -2.15
N SER A 56 -9.06 4.51 -1.27
CA SER A 56 -10.15 5.49 -1.41
C SER A 56 -9.64 6.93 -1.45
N LEU A 57 -8.50 7.21 -0.81
CA LEU A 57 -7.87 8.54 -0.84
C LEU A 57 -7.28 8.89 -2.22
N THR A 58 -7.00 7.88 -3.06
CA THR A 58 -6.49 8.07 -4.42
C THR A 58 -7.61 8.30 -5.44
N SER A 59 -8.82 7.78 -5.15
CA SER A 59 -10.00 7.95 -5.99
C SER A 59 -10.79 9.19 -5.57
N PHE A 60 -10.48 10.33 -6.14
CA PHE A 60 -11.23 11.58 -5.93
C PHE A 60 -12.12 11.89 -7.14
N PRO A 61 -13.32 12.47 -6.95
CA PRO A 61 -14.30 12.68 -8.01
C PRO A 61 -13.97 13.94 -8.83
N SER A 62 -12.81 13.95 -9.50
CA SER A 62 -12.43 14.99 -10.46
C SER A 62 -12.39 14.41 -11.86
N PHE A 63 -12.99 15.12 -12.81
CA PHE A 63 -12.99 14.72 -14.20
C PHE A 63 -11.69 15.16 -14.88
N ILE A 64 -10.76 14.22 -15.01
CA ILE A 64 -9.47 14.42 -15.69
C ILE A 64 -9.42 13.41 -16.86
N PRO A 65 -9.32 13.86 -18.12
CA PRO A 65 -9.45 12.99 -19.30
C PRO A 65 -8.47 11.81 -19.35
N GLU A 66 -7.29 11.95 -18.78
CA GLU A 66 -6.23 10.93 -18.77
C GLU A 66 -6.53 9.75 -17.85
N ILE A 67 -7.37 9.94 -16.83
CA ILE A 67 -7.67 8.92 -15.81
C ILE A 67 -9.15 8.54 -15.76
N THR A 68 -10.04 9.35 -16.34
CA THR A 68 -11.48 9.11 -16.25
C THR A 68 -11.91 8.07 -17.26
N ILE A 69 -12.43 6.95 -16.77
CA ILE A 69 -12.93 5.85 -17.59
C ILE A 69 -14.42 6.03 -17.82
N GLY A 70 -14.88 5.74 -19.05
CA GLY A 70 -16.30 5.77 -19.39
C GLY A 70 -17.09 4.67 -18.68
N ALA A 71 -18.36 4.93 -18.35
CA ALA A 71 -19.19 3.98 -17.59
C ALA A 71 -19.32 2.59 -18.24
N HIS A 72 -19.42 2.53 -19.58
CA HIS A 72 -19.51 1.27 -20.31
C HIS A 72 -18.22 0.45 -20.26
N GLU A 73 -17.07 1.12 -20.29
CA GLU A 73 -15.75 0.48 -20.19
C GLU A 73 -15.47 0.00 -18.77
N LEU A 74 -15.90 0.77 -17.77
CA LEU A 74 -15.83 0.37 -16.37
C LEU A 74 -16.66 -0.90 -16.11
N ASP A 75 -17.90 -0.95 -16.62
CA ASP A 75 -18.81 -2.07 -16.42
C ASP A 75 -18.26 -3.37 -17.03
N SER A 76 -17.78 -3.30 -18.28
CA SER A 76 -17.21 -4.45 -18.97
C SER A 76 -15.94 -4.95 -18.27
N THR A 77 -15.06 -4.04 -17.85
CA THR A 77 -13.82 -4.38 -17.12
C THR A 77 -14.11 -4.95 -15.74
N TYR A 78 -15.12 -4.43 -15.04
CA TYR A 78 -15.54 -4.92 -13.73
C TYR A 78 -16.01 -6.37 -13.79
N TYR A 79 -16.89 -6.71 -14.74
CA TYR A 79 -17.35 -8.08 -14.90
C TYR A 79 -16.27 -9.02 -15.45
N ALA A 80 -15.39 -8.52 -16.31
CA ALA A 80 -14.22 -9.28 -16.75
C ALA A 80 -13.26 -9.60 -15.58
N PHE A 81 -13.10 -8.68 -14.63
CA PHE A 81 -12.32 -8.94 -13.40
C PHE A 81 -13.02 -9.95 -12.49
N LYS A 82 -14.35 -9.83 -12.32
CA LYS A 82 -15.15 -10.72 -11.49
C LYS A 82 -15.28 -12.15 -12.03
N SER A 83 -15.06 -12.36 -13.32
CA SER A 83 -15.07 -13.69 -13.93
C SER A 83 -13.75 -14.44 -13.76
N LEU A 84 -12.68 -13.78 -13.32
CA LEU A 84 -11.41 -14.42 -13.01
C LEU A 84 -11.55 -15.36 -11.79
N PRO A 85 -10.81 -16.47 -11.78
CA PRO A 85 -10.87 -17.41 -10.66
C PRO A 85 -10.40 -16.74 -9.37
N GLY A 86 -11.16 -16.89 -8.28
CA GLY A 86 -10.87 -16.33 -6.96
C GLY A 86 -11.22 -14.86 -6.77
N LYS A 87 -11.82 -14.21 -7.77
CA LYS A 87 -12.16 -12.77 -7.70
C LYS A 87 -13.66 -12.50 -7.66
N ARG A 88 -14.47 -13.54 -7.82
CA ARG A 88 -15.93 -13.43 -7.81
C ARG A 88 -16.46 -13.02 -6.44
N TYR A 89 -16.07 -13.74 -5.39
CA TYR A 89 -16.48 -13.50 -4.01
C TYR A 89 -15.31 -12.97 -3.15
N ALA A 90 -15.61 -12.65 -1.90
CA ALA A 90 -14.60 -12.27 -0.91
C ALA A 90 -13.55 -13.37 -0.73
N GLU A 91 -12.34 -12.98 -0.34
CA GLU A 91 -11.25 -13.91 -0.09
C GLU A 91 -11.66 -14.95 0.96
N GLY A 92 -11.42 -16.24 0.69
CA GLY A 92 -11.81 -17.34 1.57
C GLY A 92 -13.19 -17.95 1.30
N TYR A 93 -13.96 -17.41 0.34
CA TYR A 93 -15.29 -17.87 -0.07
C TYR A 93 -15.39 -18.27 -1.55
N ASN A 94 -14.28 -18.57 -2.21
CA ASN A 94 -14.22 -18.90 -3.64
C ASN A 94 -13.98 -20.41 -3.85
N GLU A 95 -15.05 -21.14 -4.21
CA GLU A 95 -15.01 -22.59 -4.48
C GLU A 95 -14.03 -22.98 -5.60
N ASP A 96 -13.94 -22.13 -6.61
CA ASP A 96 -13.11 -22.26 -7.80
C ASP A 96 -11.60 -22.23 -7.51
N VAL A 97 -11.18 -21.70 -6.36
CA VAL A 97 -9.79 -21.72 -5.88
C VAL A 97 -9.57 -22.80 -4.82
N GLY A 98 -10.61 -23.57 -4.47
CA GLY A 98 -10.54 -24.64 -3.50
C GLY A 98 -10.70 -24.18 -2.06
N ASP A 99 -11.37 -23.06 -1.81
CA ASP A 99 -11.74 -22.66 -0.45
C ASP A 99 -12.65 -23.70 0.19
N LYS A 100 -12.30 -24.11 1.41
CA LYS A 100 -13.05 -25.13 2.17
C LYS A 100 -13.84 -24.49 3.31
N GLY A 101 -14.93 -25.14 3.70
CA GLY A 101 -15.75 -24.72 4.83
C GLY A 101 -16.51 -23.43 4.59
N ILE A 102 -16.82 -23.10 3.33
CA ILE A 102 -17.42 -21.82 2.91
C ILE A 102 -18.73 -21.52 3.64
N TRP A 103 -19.55 -22.54 3.93
CA TRP A 103 -20.82 -22.37 4.65
C TRP A 103 -20.66 -22.10 6.17
N LEU A 104 -19.45 -22.27 6.72
CA LEU A 104 -19.17 -22.20 8.16
C LEU A 104 -18.10 -21.15 8.53
N LYS A 105 -17.75 -20.26 7.59
CA LYS A 105 -16.86 -19.11 7.82
C LYS A 105 -17.68 -17.84 7.95
#